data_AF-A0AAX6I7U4-F1
#
_entry.id   AF-A0AAX6I7U4-F1
#
_cell.length_a   1.000
_cell.length_b   1.000
_cell.length_c   1.000
_cell.angle_alpha   90.00
_cell.angle_beta   90.00
_cell.angle_gamma   90.00
#
_symmetry.space_group_name_H-M   'P 1'
#
loop_
_entity.id
_entity.type
_entity.pdbx_description
1 polymer ?
#
loop_
_entity_poly.entity_id
_entity_poly.type
_entity_poly.pdbx_seq_one_letter_code
_entity_poly.pdbx_strand_id
1 'polypeptide(L)'
;MRRVVFYSARTNRWHRAPDMLRRRHFFGACVIGNRLYVAGGESEGAHRALRSAEVYDPDRNQWSLIAEMTAPMVPFVSVAYGGRWFLKGLGPHRQVQSEAYAPGADRWSPVFNGMVAGWRNPSACLDGKLYALECRDGCKLRVYNEVDDSWSGRIDSRVHWGGSQAVEAAALVPLRGKVCVVRNNMSISLVDVVAGGEGGGGRRRQWETIAGRGQPRTFVGHLWSNLAGRKRLKSHIVHCQVLQA
;
A
#
# COMPACT_ATOMS: atom_id res chain seq x y z
N MET A 1 7.85 -7.71 -16.96
CA MET A 1 6.58 -8.45 -17.22
C MET A 1 5.52 -7.47 -17.76
N ARG A 2 4.61 -7.88 -18.66
CA ARG A 2 3.48 -7.01 -19.10
C ARG A 2 2.08 -7.56 -18.79
N ARG A 3 1.99 -8.83 -18.37
CA ARG A 3 0.72 -9.53 -18.18
C ARG A 3 -0.02 -8.97 -16.97
N VAL A 4 -1.33 -8.77 -17.12
CA VAL A 4 -2.24 -8.36 -16.05
C VAL A 4 -3.33 -9.41 -15.87
N VAL A 5 -3.61 -9.76 -14.62
CA VAL A 5 -4.72 -10.63 -14.24
C VAL A 5 -5.47 -9.98 -13.09
N PHE A 6 -6.78 -10.18 -13.04
CA PHE A 6 -7.62 -9.69 -11.95
C PHE A 6 -8.46 -10.83 -11.37
N TYR A 7 -8.74 -10.76 -10.08
CA TYR A 7 -9.60 -11.72 -9.41
C TYR A 7 -11.01 -11.12 -9.29
N SER A 8 -12.02 -11.87 -9.76
CA SER A 8 -13.42 -11.50 -9.58
C SER A 8 -14.03 -12.30 -8.43
N ALA A 9 -14.43 -11.61 -7.37
CA ALA A 9 -15.12 -12.21 -6.23
C ALA A 9 -16.47 -12.83 -6.63
N ARG A 10 -17.19 -12.21 -7.58
CA ARG A 10 -18.48 -12.72 -8.10
C ARG A 10 -18.37 -14.11 -8.70
N THR A 11 -17.30 -14.35 -9.48
CA THR A 11 -17.09 -15.64 -10.14
C THR A 11 -16.13 -16.56 -9.39
N ASN A 12 -15.50 -16.05 -8.32
CA ASN A 12 -14.41 -16.70 -7.58
C ASN A 12 -13.29 -17.23 -8.51
N ARG A 13 -12.86 -16.42 -9.48
CA ARG A 13 -11.89 -16.82 -10.52
C ARG A 13 -10.95 -15.68 -10.88
N TRP A 14 -9.74 -16.06 -11.31
CA TRP A 14 -8.80 -15.15 -11.97
C TRP A 14 -9.15 -15.04 -13.45
N HIS A 15 -9.13 -13.81 -13.95
CA HIS A 15 -9.42 -13.45 -15.34
C HIS A 15 -8.23 -12.69 -15.91
N ARG A 16 -8.12 -12.69 -17.25
CA ARG A 16 -7.11 -11.93 -17.96
C ARG A 16 -7.61 -10.51 -18.21
N ALA A 17 -6.76 -9.53 -17.90
CA ALA A 17 -6.95 -8.14 -18.32
C ALA A 17 -6.03 -7.82 -19.52
N PRO A 18 -6.27 -6.71 -20.22
CA PRO A 18 -5.32 -6.18 -21.19
C PRO A 18 -3.91 -6.07 -20.59
N ASP A 19 -2.91 -6.49 -21.37
CA ASP A 19 -1.51 -6.38 -20.99
C ASP A 19 -1.12 -4.89 -20.90
N MET A 20 -0.23 -4.54 -19.96
CA MET A 20 0.41 -3.22 -19.92
C MET A 20 1.17 -2.95 -21.23
N LEU A 21 1.33 -1.67 -21.60
CA LEU A 21 2.03 -1.29 -22.83
C LEU A 21 3.54 -1.50 -22.69
N ARG A 22 4.11 -1.26 -21.50
CA ARG A 22 5.53 -1.52 -21.23
C ARG A 22 5.76 -2.66 -20.24
N ARG A 23 6.82 -3.43 -20.49
CA ARG A 23 7.30 -4.45 -19.55
C ARG A 23 7.93 -3.76 -18.35
N ARG A 24 7.50 -4.14 -17.14
CA ARG A 24 8.03 -3.63 -15.88
C ARG A 24 8.11 -4.69 -14.78
N HIS A 25 8.96 -4.45 -13.79
CA HIS A 25 9.14 -5.17 -12.52
C HIS A 25 9.38 -4.12 -11.42
N PHE A 26 9.10 -4.41 -10.15
CA PHE A 26 9.36 -3.48 -9.02
C PHE A 26 8.80 -2.06 -9.22
N PHE A 27 7.61 -1.95 -9.84
CA PHE A 27 6.96 -0.67 -10.13
C PHE A 27 6.02 -0.27 -8.99
N GLY A 28 5.76 1.03 -8.86
CA GLY A 28 4.71 1.54 -7.99
C GLY A 28 3.35 1.40 -8.65
N ALA A 29 2.29 1.24 -7.85
CA ALA A 29 0.92 1.26 -8.36
C ALA A 29 -0.06 1.98 -7.42
N CYS A 30 -1.05 2.65 -7.98
CA CYS A 30 -2.16 3.24 -7.21
C CYS A 30 -3.52 3.15 -7.90
N VAL A 31 -4.58 3.27 -7.11
CA VAL A 31 -5.93 3.52 -7.63
C VAL A 31 -6.34 4.93 -7.28
N ILE A 32 -6.71 5.72 -8.30
CA ILE A 32 -7.28 7.07 -8.15
C ILE A 32 -8.46 7.18 -9.09
N GLY A 33 -9.62 7.60 -8.59
CA GLY A 33 -10.81 7.80 -9.43
C GLY A 33 -11.19 6.56 -10.25
N ASN A 34 -11.16 5.38 -9.62
CA ASN A 34 -11.41 4.07 -10.24
C ASN A 34 -10.46 3.66 -11.39
N ARG A 35 -9.30 4.31 -11.52
CA ARG A 35 -8.29 3.94 -12.51
C ARG A 35 -7.05 3.40 -11.83
N LEU A 36 -6.44 2.38 -12.42
CA LEU A 36 -5.21 1.76 -11.92
C LEU A 36 -4.00 2.38 -12.60
N TYR A 37 -3.15 3.04 -11.84
CA TYR A 37 -1.92 3.67 -12.31
C TYR A 37 -0.71 2.78 -11.98
N VAL A 38 0.26 2.73 -12.87
CA VAL A 38 1.55 2.07 -12.68
C VAL A 38 2.68 2.96 -13.19
N ALA A 39 3.81 3.01 -12.47
CA ALA A 39 4.90 3.94 -12.78
C ALA A 39 6.24 3.41 -12.25
N GLY A 40 7.29 3.80 -12.96
CA GLY A 40 8.64 3.36 -12.65
C GLY A 40 8.83 1.85 -12.75
N GLY A 41 9.80 1.36 -11.97
CA GLY A 41 10.25 -0.03 -11.97
C GLY A 41 11.42 -0.24 -12.92
N GLU A 42 11.68 -1.50 -13.24
CA GLU A 42 12.78 -1.92 -14.12
C GLU A 42 12.24 -2.75 -15.28
N SER A 43 12.96 -2.77 -16.40
CA SER A 43 12.70 -3.67 -17.54
C SER A 43 13.93 -4.53 -17.84
N GLU A 44 13.75 -5.63 -18.59
CA GLU A 44 14.82 -6.59 -18.91
C GLU A 44 16.06 -5.91 -19.54
N GLY A 45 17.25 -6.32 -19.08
CA GLY A 45 18.55 -5.70 -19.39
C GLY A 45 19.20 -5.10 -18.14
N ALA A 46 20.53 -4.90 -18.15
CA ALA A 46 21.21 -4.29 -17.01
C ALA A 46 20.76 -2.83 -16.79
N HIS A 47 20.25 -2.52 -15.60
CA HIS A 47 20.12 -1.16 -15.05
C HIS A 47 19.32 -0.15 -15.91
N ARG A 48 18.08 -0.50 -16.29
CA ARG A 48 17.15 0.47 -16.91
C ARG A 48 15.93 0.70 -16.04
N ALA A 49 16.14 1.43 -14.94
CA ALA A 49 15.03 2.06 -14.23
C ALA A 49 14.14 2.80 -15.24
N LEU A 50 12.83 2.74 -15.05
CA LEU A 50 11.85 3.31 -15.96
C LEU A 50 11.40 4.67 -15.45
N ARG A 51 11.16 5.59 -16.39
CA ARG A 51 10.40 6.82 -16.14
C ARG A 51 8.95 6.72 -16.62
N SER A 52 8.61 5.66 -17.36
CA SER A 52 7.29 5.51 -17.97
C SER A 52 6.22 5.20 -16.93
N ALA A 53 5.09 5.90 -17.06
CA ALA A 53 3.88 5.66 -16.29
C ALA A 53 2.71 5.38 -17.23
N GLU A 54 1.76 4.58 -16.76
CA GLU A 54 0.61 4.11 -17.52
C GLU A 54 -0.61 4.06 -16.61
N VAL A 55 -1.79 4.24 -17.19
CA VAL A 55 -3.07 4.12 -16.51
C VAL A 55 -3.96 3.11 -17.22
N TYR A 56 -4.62 2.26 -16.44
CA TYR A 56 -5.68 1.38 -16.88
C TYR A 56 -7.04 1.99 -16.51
N ASP A 57 -7.86 2.17 -17.53
CA ASP A 57 -9.25 2.59 -17.40
C ASP A 57 -10.13 1.34 -17.52
N PRO A 58 -10.81 0.90 -16.43
CA PRO A 58 -11.66 -0.29 -16.47
C PRO A 58 -12.92 -0.12 -17.34
N ASP A 59 -13.43 1.10 -17.49
CA ASP A 59 -14.64 1.38 -18.29
C ASP A 59 -14.36 1.19 -19.78
N ARG A 60 -13.14 1.56 -20.19
CA ARG A 60 -12.64 1.36 -21.56
C ARG A 60 -11.91 0.03 -21.74
N ASN A 61 -11.64 -0.68 -20.65
CA ASN A 61 -10.83 -1.89 -20.62
C ASN A 61 -9.52 -1.72 -21.43
N GLN A 62 -8.77 -0.66 -21.16
CA GLN A 62 -7.55 -0.34 -21.91
C GLN A 62 -6.51 0.36 -21.05
N TRP A 63 -5.24 0.15 -21.42
CA TRP A 63 -4.12 0.93 -20.92
C TRP A 63 -3.86 2.14 -21.80
N SER A 64 -3.34 3.21 -21.21
CA SER A 64 -2.86 4.40 -21.92
C SER A 64 -1.59 4.91 -21.25
N LEU A 65 -0.65 5.44 -22.05
CA LEU A 65 0.50 6.16 -21.49
C LEU A 65 0.00 7.45 -20.84
N ILE A 66 0.60 7.83 -19.72
CA ILE A 66 0.47 9.14 -19.09
C ILE A 66 1.84 9.82 -19.11
N ALA A 67 1.93 11.06 -18.60
CA ALA A 67 3.20 11.78 -18.52
C ALA A 67 4.29 10.92 -17.86
N GLU A 68 5.49 11.01 -18.42
CA GLU A 68 6.66 10.34 -17.86
C GLU A 68 7.11 11.06 -16.58
N MET A 69 7.63 10.27 -15.63
CA MET A 69 8.29 10.79 -14.45
C MET A 69 9.49 11.67 -14.82
N THR A 70 9.84 12.60 -13.93
CA THR A 70 10.96 13.52 -14.17
C THR A 70 12.31 12.81 -14.14
N ALA A 71 12.43 11.71 -13.40
CA ALA A 71 13.59 10.84 -13.42
C ALA A 71 13.20 9.34 -13.45
N PRO A 72 14.04 8.47 -14.01
CA PRO A 72 13.84 7.03 -13.88
C PRO A 72 13.89 6.60 -12.41
N MET A 73 12.96 5.76 -11.97
CA MET A 73 12.87 5.35 -10.57
C MET A 73 12.40 3.92 -10.41
N VAL A 74 12.95 3.23 -9.41
CA VAL A 74 12.44 1.96 -8.88
C VAL A 74 11.76 2.25 -7.54
N PRO A 75 10.42 2.32 -7.49
CA PRO A 75 9.69 2.65 -6.27
C PRO A 75 9.77 1.51 -5.26
N PHE A 76 10.04 1.84 -4.00
CA PHE A 76 9.86 0.92 -2.87
C PHE A 76 8.65 1.29 -2.01
N VAL A 77 8.05 2.46 -2.25
CA VAL A 77 6.82 2.88 -1.60
C VAL A 77 5.99 3.81 -2.49
N SER A 78 4.67 3.68 -2.42
CA SER A 78 3.74 4.54 -3.14
C SER A 78 2.39 4.69 -2.41
N VAL A 79 1.76 5.87 -2.44
CA VAL A 79 0.43 6.11 -1.83
C VAL A 79 -0.37 7.10 -2.66
N ALA A 80 -1.67 6.84 -2.82
CA ALA A 80 -2.62 7.83 -3.32
C ALA A 80 -3.18 8.64 -2.14
N TYR A 81 -2.96 9.95 -2.14
CA TYR A 81 -3.35 10.85 -1.05
C TYR A 81 -3.73 12.23 -1.61
N GLY A 82 -4.84 12.81 -1.14
CA GLY A 82 -5.31 14.12 -1.61
C GLY A 82 -5.53 14.20 -3.13
N GLY A 83 -5.96 13.10 -3.77
CA GLY A 83 -6.15 13.03 -5.23
C GLY A 83 -4.86 13.01 -6.05
N ARG A 84 -3.69 12.97 -5.40
CA ARG A 84 -2.37 12.84 -6.03
C ARG A 84 -1.77 11.48 -5.73
N TRP A 85 -0.82 11.06 -6.55
CA TRP A 85 -0.08 9.83 -6.34
C TRP A 85 1.37 10.13 -6.00
N PHE A 86 1.82 9.74 -4.83
CA PHE A 86 3.18 9.92 -4.37
C PHE A 86 3.97 8.63 -4.48
N LEU A 87 5.22 8.73 -4.91
CA LEU A 87 6.15 7.60 -5.00
C LEU A 87 7.49 8.03 -4.40
N LYS A 88 8.13 7.09 -3.72
CA LYS A 88 9.51 7.22 -3.25
C LYS A 88 10.27 5.95 -3.57
N GLY A 89 11.48 6.14 -4.07
CA GLY A 89 12.23 5.07 -4.72
C GLY A 89 13.70 5.40 -4.87
N LEU A 90 14.40 4.52 -5.56
CA LEU A 90 15.79 4.70 -5.94
C LEU A 90 15.89 5.09 -7.40
N GLY A 91 16.69 6.11 -7.69
CA GLY A 91 17.09 6.44 -9.05
C GLY A 91 18.29 5.62 -9.54
N PRO A 92 18.80 5.90 -10.74
CA PRO A 92 19.84 5.09 -11.38
C PRO A 92 21.17 5.00 -10.61
N HIS A 93 21.52 6.03 -9.84
CA HIS A 93 22.73 6.07 -9.01
C HIS A 93 22.46 5.73 -7.55
N ARG A 94 21.35 5.03 -7.28
CA ARG A 94 20.89 4.64 -5.93
C ARG A 94 20.61 5.82 -5.00
N GLN A 95 20.43 7.02 -5.53
CA GLN A 95 19.92 8.16 -4.78
C GLN A 95 18.44 7.94 -4.46
N VAL A 96 18.03 8.28 -3.23
CA VAL A 96 16.62 8.32 -2.86
C VAL A 96 15.99 9.56 -3.49
N GLN A 97 14.92 9.36 -4.23
CA GLN A 97 14.16 10.44 -4.84
C GLN A 97 12.65 10.20 -4.64
N SER A 98 11.86 11.25 -4.84
CA SER A 98 10.42 11.18 -4.63
C SER A 98 9.71 12.13 -5.58
N GLU A 99 8.60 11.64 -6.12
CA GLU A 99 7.80 12.37 -7.09
C GLU A 99 6.31 12.19 -6.77
N ALA A 100 5.52 13.18 -7.19
CA ALA A 100 4.08 13.12 -7.13
C ALA A 100 3.44 13.38 -8.50
N TYR A 101 2.51 12.52 -8.88
CA TYR A 101 1.67 12.68 -10.05
C TYR A 101 0.36 13.36 -9.69
N ALA A 102 -0.02 14.35 -10.50
CA ALA A 102 -1.30 15.03 -10.43
C ALA A 102 -2.15 14.64 -11.66
N PRO A 103 -3.16 13.76 -11.50
CA PRO A 103 -3.96 13.27 -12.63
C PRO A 103 -4.66 14.36 -13.43
N GLY A 104 -5.14 15.43 -12.77
CA GLY A 104 -5.84 16.52 -13.45
C GLY A 104 -4.95 17.37 -14.37
N ALA A 105 -3.63 17.35 -14.16
CA ALA A 105 -2.67 18.08 -14.98
C ALA A 105 -1.81 17.15 -15.85
N ASP A 106 -2.00 15.83 -15.75
CA ASP A 106 -1.11 14.80 -16.30
C ASP A 106 0.38 15.17 -16.13
N ARG A 107 0.80 15.38 -14.87
CA ARG A 107 2.14 15.89 -14.59
C ARG A 107 2.76 15.31 -13.34
N TRP A 108 4.04 15.00 -13.45
CA TRP A 108 4.92 14.65 -12.33
C TRP A 108 5.69 15.86 -11.82
N SER A 109 5.89 15.92 -10.51
CA SER A 109 6.70 16.92 -9.84
C SER A 109 7.54 16.28 -8.74
N PRO A 110 8.83 16.63 -8.59
CA PRO A 110 9.62 16.25 -7.42
C PRO A 110 8.96 16.73 -6.12
N VAL A 111 9.06 15.96 -5.04
CA VAL A 111 8.49 16.30 -3.73
C VAL A 111 9.49 16.01 -2.62
N PHE A 112 9.65 16.99 -1.72
CA PHE A 112 10.63 16.93 -0.62
C PHE A 112 10.02 17.32 0.74
N ASN A 113 8.69 17.36 0.82
CA ASN A 113 7.98 17.77 2.02
C ASN A 113 8.09 16.73 3.16
N GLY A 114 7.73 17.14 4.36
CA GLY A 114 7.73 16.32 5.57
C GLY A 114 6.86 15.07 5.47
N MET A 115 5.80 15.08 4.65
CA MET A 115 5.05 13.87 4.29
C MET A 115 5.99 12.78 3.78
N VAL A 116 6.77 13.07 2.73
CA VAL A 116 7.68 12.13 2.07
C VAL A 116 8.91 11.83 2.93
N ALA A 117 9.42 12.82 3.65
CA ALA A 117 10.59 12.66 4.52
C ALA A 117 10.31 11.69 5.68
N GLY A 118 9.16 11.81 6.34
CA GLY A 118 8.74 10.98 7.46
C GLY A 118 7.99 9.69 7.10
N TRP A 119 7.79 9.44 5.79
CA TRP A 119 6.98 8.34 5.29
C TRP A 119 7.57 6.96 5.64
N ARG A 120 6.71 6.09 6.18
CA ARG A 120 7.02 4.69 6.48
C ARG A 120 5.96 3.75 5.93
N ASN A 121 6.35 2.49 5.74
CA ASN A 121 5.46 1.41 5.32
C ASN A 121 5.17 0.43 6.46
N PRO A 122 4.02 -0.27 6.38
CA PRO A 122 2.86 0.03 5.53
C PRO A 122 2.18 1.37 5.86
N SER A 123 1.50 1.95 4.87
CA SER A 123 0.71 3.17 4.97
C SER A 123 -0.65 3.01 4.28
N ALA A 124 -1.65 3.76 4.74
CA ALA A 124 -3.01 3.74 4.19
C ALA A 124 -3.71 5.08 4.39
N CYS A 125 -4.62 5.39 3.47
CA CYS A 125 -5.48 6.58 3.55
C CYS A 125 -6.87 6.17 4.01
N LEU A 126 -7.41 6.86 5.00
CA LEU A 126 -8.78 6.69 5.48
C LEU A 126 -9.36 8.08 5.79
N ASP A 127 -10.54 8.36 5.26
CA ASP A 127 -11.29 9.61 5.49
C ASP A 127 -10.44 10.87 5.26
N GLY A 128 -9.67 10.88 4.17
CA GLY A 128 -8.80 12.00 3.80
C GLY A 128 -7.54 12.15 4.66
N LYS A 129 -7.29 11.25 5.62
CA LYS A 129 -6.08 11.25 6.46
C LYS A 129 -5.14 10.12 6.07
N LEU A 130 -3.84 10.42 6.11
CA LEU A 130 -2.78 9.46 5.82
C LEU A 130 -2.21 8.89 7.13
N TYR A 131 -2.25 7.56 7.24
CA TYR A 131 -1.72 6.80 8.37
C TYR A 131 -0.54 5.95 7.93
N ALA A 132 0.44 5.81 8.81
CA ALA A 132 1.59 4.92 8.61
C ALA A 132 1.96 4.22 9.93
N LEU A 133 2.75 3.15 9.83
CA LEU A 133 3.32 2.53 11.01
C LEU A 133 4.33 3.42 11.72
N GLU A 134 4.27 3.42 13.04
CA GLU A 134 5.31 3.96 13.90
C GLU A 134 6.22 2.87 14.45
N CYS A 135 5.67 1.67 14.72
CA CYS A 135 6.42 0.49 15.16
C CYS A 135 6.12 -0.76 14.32
N ARG A 136 7.04 -1.71 14.34
CA ARG A 136 7.07 -2.85 13.40
C ARG A 136 5.92 -3.84 13.59
N ASP A 137 5.48 -4.05 14.84
CA ASP A 137 4.37 -4.96 15.16
C ASP A 137 2.98 -4.37 14.85
N GLY A 138 2.93 -3.15 14.32
CA GLY A 138 1.70 -2.46 13.92
C GLY A 138 0.80 -2.04 15.09
N CYS A 139 1.35 -1.95 16.30
CA CYS A 139 0.60 -1.52 17.49
C CYS A 139 0.65 -0.01 17.76
N LYS A 140 1.48 0.72 17.01
CA LYS A 140 1.50 2.18 16.99
C LYS A 140 1.40 2.69 15.56
N LEU A 141 0.48 3.62 15.35
CA LEU A 141 0.27 4.31 14.10
C LEU A 141 0.53 5.80 14.29
N ARG A 142 1.11 6.40 13.25
CA ARG A 142 1.29 7.83 13.12
C ARG A 142 0.38 8.37 12.02
N VAL A 143 -0.07 9.61 12.18
CA VAL A 143 -0.90 10.34 11.23
C VAL A 143 -0.14 11.55 10.70
N TYR A 144 -0.24 11.79 9.40
CA TYR A 144 0.31 12.97 8.76
C TYR A 144 -0.61 14.18 8.99
N ASN A 145 -0.03 15.31 9.39
CA ASN A 145 -0.67 16.60 9.51
C ASN A 145 -0.22 17.48 8.32
N GLU A 146 -1.18 17.84 7.46
CA GLU A 146 -0.91 18.70 6.30
C GLU A 146 -0.57 20.13 6.68
N VAL A 147 -1.12 20.64 7.79
CA VAL A 147 -0.93 22.03 8.22
C VAL A 147 0.51 22.29 8.61
N ASP A 148 1.08 21.36 9.37
CA ASP A 148 2.45 21.49 9.90
C ASP A 148 3.47 20.68 9.08
N ASP A 149 3.04 20.06 7.98
CA ASP A 149 3.84 19.15 7.14
C ASP A 149 4.64 18.14 7.97
N SER A 150 3.98 17.49 8.93
CA SER A 150 4.66 16.65 9.92
C SER A 150 3.86 15.42 10.31
N TRP A 151 4.54 14.42 10.85
CA TRP A 151 3.93 13.17 11.26
C TRP A 151 3.90 13.04 12.78
N SER A 152 2.71 12.79 13.34
CA SER A 152 2.54 12.63 14.79
C SER A 152 2.10 11.22 15.18
N GLY A 153 2.78 10.62 16.15
CA GLY A 153 2.41 9.35 16.77
C GLY A 153 1.29 9.56 17.78
N ARG A 154 0.05 9.25 17.41
CA ARG A 154 -1.13 9.54 18.24
C ARG A 154 -2.00 8.33 18.54
N ILE A 155 -1.68 7.17 17.98
CA ILE A 155 -2.54 5.98 18.03
C ILE A 155 -1.71 4.79 18.49
N ASP A 156 -1.84 4.43 19.77
CA ASP A 156 -1.05 3.39 20.42
C ASP A 156 -1.96 2.39 21.15
N SER A 157 -1.80 1.09 20.88
CA SER A 157 -2.53 0.02 21.57
C SER A 157 -2.08 -0.14 23.03
N ARG A 158 -0.86 0.31 23.36
CA ARG A 158 -0.09 0.06 24.59
C ARG A 158 0.22 -1.41 24.85
N VAL A 159 -0.14 -2.31 23.93
CA VAL A 159 0.05 -3.75 24.03
C VAL A 159 0.80 -4.22 22.80
N HIS A 160 2.09 -4.49 22.99
CA HIS A 160 3.02 -4.90 21.95
C HIS A 160 3.16 -6.42 21.89
N TRP A 161 3.53 -6.93 20.71
CA TRP A 161 3.63 -8.37 20.44
C TRP A 161 5.07 -8.88 20.34
N GLY A 162 6.03 -8.02 20.69
CA GLY A 162 7.47 -8.33 20.65
C GLY A 162 8.10 -8.13 19.28
N GLY A 163 9.33 -8.62 19.12
CA GLY A 163 10.17 -8.37 17.94
C GLY A 163 10.18 -9.46 16.86
N SER A 164 9.27 -10.44 16.92
CA SER A 164 9.26 -11.54 15.96
C SER A 164 8.79 -11.09 14.57
N GLN A 165 9.44 -11.59 13.51
CA GLN A 165 9.00 -11.37 12.13
C GLN A 165 7.55 -11.80 11.88
N ALA A 166 7.06 -12.79 12.62
CA ALA A 166 5.69 -13.28 12.51
C ALA A 166 4.65 -12.21 12.89
N VAL A 167 4.98 -11.29 13.79
CA VAL A 167 4.04 -10.23 14.24
C VAL A 167 4.28 -8.90 13.54
N GLU A 168 5.22 -8.84 12.59
CA GLU A 168 5.43 -7.63 11.79
C GLU A 168 4.20 -7.34 10.94
N ALA A 169 3.79 -6.07 10.95
CA ALA A 169 2.67 -5.60 10.15
C ALA A 169 3.10 -5.50 8.68
N ALA A 170 2.42 -6.28 7.85
CA ALA A 170 2.66 -6.42 6.43
C ALA A 170 1.83 -5.41 5.61
N ALA A 171 0.63 -5.07 6.08
CA ALA A 171 -0.26 -4.15 5.39
C ALA A 171 -1.14 -3.35 6.35
N LEU A 172 -1.45 -2.12 5.94
CA LEU A 172 -2.54 -1.32 6.48
C LEU A 172 -3.65 -1.25 5.43
N VAL A 173 -4.88 -1.52 5.83
CA VAL A 173 -6.04 -1.54 4.91
C VAL A 173 -7.20 -0.79 5.54
N PRO A 174 -7.79 0.21 4.88
CA PRO A 174 -9.04 0.81 5.32
C PRO A 174 -10.19 -0.20 5.21
N LEU A 175 -10.96 -0.37 6.28
CA LEU A 175 -12.13 -1.26 6.29
C LEU A 175 -13.20 -0.71 7.23
N ARG A 176 -14.39 -0.42 6.69
CA ARG A 176 -15.58 0.01 7.47
C ARG A 176 -15.27 1.17 8.44
N GLY A 177 -14.56 2.20 7.98
CA GLY A 177 -14.20 3.37 8.79
C GLY A 177 -13.09 3.13 9.83
N LYS A 178 -12.43 1.97 9.79
CA LYS A 178 -11.29 1.64 10.67
C LYS A 178 -10.05 1.34 9.84
N VAL A 179 -8.89 1.41 10.48
CA VAL A 179 -7.62 0.92 9.90
C VAL A 179 -7.42 -0.53 10.34
N CYS A 180 -7.34 -1.45 9.38
CA CYS A 180 -6.90 -2.82 9.60
C CYS A 180 -5.39 -2.91 9.58
N VAL A 181 -4.81 -3.58 10.56
CA VAL A 181 -3.41 -3.99 10.59
C VAL A 181 -3.36 -5.49 10.31
N VAL A 182 -2.78 -5.87 9.18
CA VAL A 182 -2.56 -7.28 8.81
C VAL A 182 -1.09 -7.62 9.05
N ARG A 183 -0.84 -8.70 9.79
CA ARG A 183 0.51 -9.16 10.15
C ARG A 183 0.93 -10.40 9.37
N ASN A 184 2.24 -10.69 9.36
CA ASN A 184 2.80 -11.87 8.69
C ASN A 184 2.23 -13.21 9.19
N ASN A 185 1.82 -13.29 10.45
CA ASN A 185 1.14 -14.46 11.02
C ASN A 185 -0.37 -14.50 10.70
N MET A 186 -0.85 -13.68 9.77
CA MET A 186 -2.26 -13.56 9.37
C MET A 186 -3.21 -13.05 10.46
N SER A 187 -2.69 -12.58 11.61
CA SER A 187 -3.53 -11.89 12.58
C SER A 187 -3.95 -10.53 12.06
N ILE A 188 -5.19 -10.13 12.39
CA ILE A 188 -5.79 -8.88 11.92
C ILE A 188 -6.33 -8.11 13.12
N SER A 189 -5.90 -6.86 13.25
CA SER A 189 -6.44 -5.92 14.25
C SER A 189 -7.14 -4.75 13.57
N LEU A 190 -8.33 -4.41 14.04
CA LEU A 190 -9.06 -3.20 13.67
C LEU A 190 -8.74 -2.08 14.65
N VAL A 191 -8.46 -0.89 14.11
CA VAL A 191 -8.12 0.30 14.89
C VAL A 191 -9.11 1.40 14.56
N ASP A 192 -9.83 1.85 15.58
CA ASP A 192 -10.63 3.08 15.47
C ASP A 192 -9.71 4.31 15.59
N VAL A 193 -9.45 4.92 14.45
CA VAL A 193 -8.54 6.08 14.32
C VAL A 193 -9.27 7.43 14.42
N VAL A 194 -10.61 7.43 14.46
CA VAL A 194 -11.45 8.65 14.45
C VAL A 194 -11.98 8.98 15.85
N ALA A 195 -12.24 7.98 16.70
CA ALA A 195 -12.87 8.15 18.02
C ALA A 195 -12.05 8.89 19.11
N GLY A 196 -11.10 9.75 18.74
CA GLY A 196 -10.26 10.49 19.69
C GLY A 196 -9.91 11.90 19.24
N GLY A 197 -10.91 12.67 18.81
CA GLY A 197 -10.84 14.11 18.60
C GLY A 197 -11.72 14.84 19.62
N GLU A 198 -11.19 15.95 20.14
CA GLU A 198 -11.66 16.82 21.23
C GLU A 198 -13.19 17.02 21.32
N GLY A 199 -13.78 16.57 22.43
CA GLY A 199 -15.20 16.75 22.74
C GLY A 199 -15.66 15.70 23.76
N GLY A 200 -15.95 16.13 24.98
CA GLY A 200 -16.20 15.29 26.18
C GLY A 200 -17.03 14.02 25.94
N GLY A 201 -16.42 12.87 26.26
CA GLY A 201 -17.04 11.55 26.19
C GLY A 201 -16.03 10.49 25.73
N GLY A 202 -15.03 10.19 26.57
CA GLY A 202 -13.86 9.36 26.23
C GLY A 202 -14.18 7.93 25.79
N ARG A 203 -14.51 7.73 24.50
CA ARG A 203 -14.49 6.41 23.90
C ARG A 203 -13.03 6.06 23.61
N ARG A 204 -12.40 5.30 24.51
CA ARG A 204 -11.02 4.80 24.34
C ARG A 204 -10.88 4.22 22.93
N ARG A 205 -9.94 4.75 22.13
CA ARG A 205 -9.62 4.23 20.78
C ARG A 205 -9.54 2.70 20.85
N GLN A 206 -10.46 2.03 20.16
CA GLN A 206 -10.64 0.59 20.31
C GLN A 206 -9.72 -0.14 19.34
N TRP A 207 -8.91 -1.04 19.90
CA TRP A 207 -8.12 -2.02 19.19
C TRP A 207 -8.80 -3.37 19.35
N GLU A 208 -9.28 -3.94 18.26
CA GLU A 208 -10.02 -5.19 18.26
C GLU A 208 -9.29 -6.21 17.38
N THR A 209 -8.92 -7.36 17.92
CA THR A 209 -8.31 -8.43 17.12
C THR A 209 -9.39 -9.37 16.63
N ILE A 210 -9.61 -9.37 15.32
CA ILE A 210 -10.70 -10.14 14.68
C ILE A 210 -10.21 -11.47 14.08
N ALA A 211 -8.88 -11.69 14.02
CA ALA A 211 -8.27 -12.93 13.58
C ALA A 211 -6.91 -13.16 14.26
N GLY A 212 -6.57 -14.43 14.56
CA GLY A 212 -5.24 -14.83 15.03
C GLY A 212 -5.05 -15.01 16.55
N ARG A 213 -6.09 -14.87 17.37
CA ARG A 213 -6.09 -15.34 18.77
C ARG A 213 -7.24 -16.32 19.02
N GLY A 214 -6.92 -17.52 19.51
CA GLY A 214 -7.85 -18.35 20.29
C GLY A 214 -9.09 -18.93 19.60
N GLN A 215 -9.21 -18.91 18.27
CA GLN A 215 -10.26 -19.68 17.59
C GLN A 215 -9.73 -21.07 17.19
N PRO A 216 -10.34 -22.18 17.66
CA PRO A 216 -9.87 -23.54 17.33
C PRO A 216 -9.94 -23.87 15.82
N ARG A 217 -10.65 -23.06 15.03
CA ARG A 217 -10.79 -23.23 13.57
C ARG A 217 -9.56 -22.86 12.74
N THR A 218 -8.58 -22.13 13.28
CA THR A 218 -7.40 -21.69 12.51
C THR A 218 -6.21 -22.66 12.54
N PHE A 219 -6.25 -23.70 13.38
CA PHE A 219 -5.13 -24.65 13.48
C PHE A 219 -4.88 -25.42 12.17
N VAL A 220 -5.97 -25.79 11.47
CA VAL A 220 -5.88 -26.49 10.17
C VAL A 220 -5.35 -25.54 9.08
N GLY A 221 -5.76 -24.27 9.09
CA GLY A 221 -5.29 -23.26 8.12
C GLY A 221 -3.79 -23.00 8.19
N HIS A 222 -3.23 -22.92 9.40
CA HIS A 222 -1.78 -22.75 9.62
C HIS A 222 -0.95 -23.96 9.17
N LEU A 223 -1.52 -25.17 9.18
CA LEU A 223 -0.83 -26.37 8.72
C LEU A 223 -0.73 -26.40 7.18
N TRP A 224 -1.81 -26.04 6.49
CA TRP A 224 -1.85 -26.06 5.02
C TRP A 224 -1.06 -24.92 4.38
N SER A 225 -0.99 -23.74 5.00
CA SER A 225 -0.12 -22.65 4.52
C SER A 225 1.37 -23.02 4.57
N ASN A 226 1.78 -23.82 5.57
CA ASN A 226 3.16 -24.29 5.72
C ASN A 226 3.51 -25.45 4.76
N LEU A 227 2.53 -26.28 4.39
CA LEU A 227 2.70 -27.36 3.41
C LEU A 227 2.74 -26.84 1.96
N ALA A 228 1.93 -25.84 1.61
CA ALA A 228 1.87 -25.27 0.25
C ALA A 228 3.14 -24.49 -0.15
N GLY A 229 3.97 -24.07 0.81
CA GLY A 229 5.17 -23.27 0.58
C GLY A 229 6.46 -24.04 0.26
N ARG A 230 6.46 -25.38 0.33
CA ARG A 230 7.71 -26.17 0.25
C ARG A 230 8.25 -26.43 -1.16
N LYS A 231 7.48 -26.16 -2.23
CA LYS A 231 7.92 -26.47 -3.62
C LYS A 231 7.57 -25.43 -4.70
N ARG A 232 7.08 -24.24 -4.35
CA ARG A 232 6.78 -23.19 -5.35
C ARG A 232 7.66 -21.96 -5.13
N LEU A 233 8.16 -21.39 -6.24
CA LEU A 233 8.73 -20.04 -6.26
C LEU A 233 7.87 -19.13 -5.40
N LYS A 234 8.47 -18.54 -4.36
CA LYS A 234 7.79 -17.62 -3.45
C LYS A 234 7.26 -16.44 -4.25
N SER A 235 5.98 -16.49 -4.57
CA SER A 235 5.27 -15.38 -5.20
C SER A 235 4.90 -14.42 -4.08
N HIS A 236 5.67 -13.35 -3.93
CA HIS A 236 5.33 -12.30 -2.97
C HIS A 236 4.22 -11.44 -3.59
N ILE A 237 3.10 -11.29 -2.89
CA ILE A 237 2.15 -10.21 -3.22
C ILE A 237 2.86 -8.93 -2.81
N VAL A 238 3.43 -8.23 -3.79
CA VAL A 238 4.19 -6.98 -3.56
C VAL A 238 3.23 -5.81 -3.29
N HIS A 239 2.00 -5.91 -3.78
CA HIS A 239 1.01 -4.84 -3.69
C HIS A 239 -0.42 -5.38 -3.91
N CYS A 240 -1.40 -4.86 -3.18
CA CYS A 240 -2.82 -5.21 -3.35
C CYS A 240 -3.67 -3.94 -3.37
N GLN A 241 -4.48 -3.77 -4.42
CA GLN A 241 -5.40 -2.65 -4.56
C GLN A 241 -6.74 -3.15 -5.08
N VAL A 242 -7.81 -2.49 -4.62
CA VAL A 242 -9.18 -2.82 -5.00
C VAL A 242 -9.66 -1.77 -5.99
N LEU A 243 -10.07 -2.22 -7.16
CA LEU A 243 -10.85 -1.42 -8.10
C LEU A 243 -12.34 -1.68 -7.83
N GLN A 244 -13.17 -0.64 -7.92
CA GLN A 244 -14.61 -0.80 -7.84
C GLN A 244 -15.12 -0.98 -9.27
N ALA A 245 -15.75 -2.12 -9.55
CA ALA A 245 -16.41 -2.38 -10.83
C ALA A 245 -17.92 -2.21 -10.68
#